data_AF-A0A7X7DYC8-F1
#
_entry.id   AF-A0A7X7DYC8-F1
#
_cell.length_a   1.000
_cell.length_b   1.000
_cell.length_c   1.000
_cell.angle_alpha   90.00
_cell.angle_beta   90.00
_cell.angle_gamma   90.00
#
_symmetry.space_group_name_H-M   'P 1'
#
loop_
_entity.id
_entity.type
_entity.pdbx_description
1 polymer ?
#
loop_
_entity_poly.entity_id
_entity_poly.type
_entity_poly.pdbx_seq_one_letter_code
_entity_poly.pdbx_strand_id
1 'polypeptide(L)'
;MDKPKVDSEKSSHIDLAIEKVKAFLKADYAVLDYGCATGNDAFAISGFVKHVDAIDISPKMISIANRRAVENKITNALFYTLAQH
;
A
#
# COMPACT_ATOMS: atom_id res chain seq x y z
N MET A 1 10.13 -34.78 -25.40
CA MET A 1 10.98 -34.14 -24.38
C MET A 1 10.33 -32.80 -24.09
N ASP A 2 9.48 -32.76 -23.06
CA ASP A 2 8.81 -31.54 -22.67
C ASP A 2 9.83 -30.57 -22.08
N LYS A 3 9.82 -29.34 -22.60
CA LYS A 3 10.59 -28.25 -22.03
C LYS A 3 10.08 -27.96 -20.62
N PRO A 4 10.97 -27.61 -19.67
CA PRO A 4 10.55 -27.19 -18.33
C PRO A 4 9.63 -25.97 -18.46
N LYS A 5 8.50 -26.00 -17.76
CA LYS A 5 7.63 -24.83 -17.57
C LYS A 5 8.40 -23.83 -16.72
N VAL A 6 8.76 -22.71 -17.31
CA VAL A 6 9.08 -21.51 -16.56
C VAL A 6 7.77 -21.04 -15.94
N ASP A 7 7.61 -21.25 -14.64
CA ASP A 7 6.53 -20.63 -13.88
C ASP A 7 6.87 -19.15 -13.76
N SER A 8 6.33 -18.36 -14.69
CA SER A 8 6.66 -16.95 -14.86
C SER A 8 6.25 -16.13 -13.64
N GLU A 9 7.23 -15.81 -12.80
CA GLU A 9 7.23 -14.79 -11.76
C GLU A 9 6.63 -13.47 -12.28
N LYS A 10 5.34 -13.23 -12.08
CA LYS A 10 4.74 -11.90 -12.24
C LYS A 10 4.78 -11.20 -10.89
N SER A 11 5.92 -10.62 -10.55
CA SER A 11 6.01 -9.65 -9.45
C SER A 11 5.22 -8.40 -9.87
N SER A 12 4.24 -7.97 -9.06
CA SER A 12 3.46 -6.77 -9.38
C SER A 12 4.33 -5.52 -9.29
N HIS A 13 3.94 -4.42 -9.92
CA HIS A 13 4.68 -3.14 -9.82
C HIS A 13 4.86 -2.69 -8.35
N ILE A 14 3.90 -3.04 -7.49
CA ILE A 14 3.92 -2.76 -6.05
C ILE A 14 5.01 -3.58 -5.36
N ASP A 15 5.07 -4.89 -5.62
CA ASP A 15 6.06 -5.78 -5.00
C ASP A 15 7.49 -5.32 -5.32
N LEU A 16 7.76 -4.95 -6.57
CA LEU A 16 9.05 -4.42 -6.99
C LEU A 16 9.40 -3.08 -6.32
N ALA A 17 8.41 -2.22 -6.07
CA ALA A 17 8.64 -0.96 -5.37
C ALA A 17 8.98 -1.22 -3.89
N ILE A 18 8.24 -2.11 -3.23
CA ILE A 18 8.45 -2.48 -1.83
C ILE A 18 9.82 -3.12 -1.61
N GLU A 19 10.24 -4.04 -2.49
CA GLU A 19 11.56 -4.67 -2.41
C GLU A 19 12.72 -3.65 -2.39
N LYS A 20 12.57 -2.52 -3.11
CA LYS A 20 13.58 -1.47 -3.16
C LYS A 20 13.62 -0.59 -1.92
N VAL A 21 12.48 -0.41 -1.24
CA VAL A 21 12.37 0.54 -0.12
C VAL A 21 12.38 -0.13 1.25
N LYS A 22 12.03 -1.41 1.36
CA LYS A 22 11.87 -2.11 2.66
C LYS A 22 13.12 -2.07 3.54
N ALA A 23 14.32 -2.07 2.96
CA ALA A 23 15.59 -1.99 3.69
C ALA A 23 15.79 -0.64 4.40
N PHE A 24 15.06 0.40 4.01
CA PHE A 24 15.09 1.74 4.60
C PHE A 24 13.94 1.98 5.59
N LEU A 25 12.96 1.07 5.66
CA LEU A 25 11.84 1.15 6.59
C LEU A 25 12.23 0.61 7.96
N LYS A 26 11.65 1.19 9.01
CA LYS A 26 11.78 0.71 10.38
C LYS A 26 10.43 0.63 11.05
N ALA A 27 10.29 -0.33 11.97
CA ALA A 27 9.05 -0.62 12.67
C ALA A 27 8.51 0.54 13.50
N ASP A 28 9.34 1.53 13.86
CA ASP A 28 8.95 2.72 14.62
C ASP A 28 8.58 3.93 13.74
N TYR A 29 8.75 3.85 12.43
CA TYR A 29 8.49 4.95 11.51
C TYR A 29 6.99 5.19 11.29
N ALA A 30 6.65 6.46 11.05
CA ALA A 30 5.39 6.87 10.44
C ALA A 30 5.66 7.27 8.98
N VAL A 31 4.85 6.76 8.05
CA VAL A 31 5.00 7.00 6.60
C VAL A 31 3.81 7.79 6.07
N LEU A 32 4.06 8.72 5.14
CA LEU A 32 3.04 9.41 4.38
C LEU A 32 2.98 8.85 2.95
N ASP A 33 1.83 8.30 2.55
CA ASP A 33 1.53 7.89 1.17
C ASP A 33 0.71 9.00 0.49
N TYR A 34 1.38 9.83 -0.30
CA TYR A 34 0.77 10.96 -0.99
C TYR A 34 0.22 10.54 -2.36
N GLY A 35 -1.09 10.70 -2.58
CA GLY A 35 -1.76 10.23 -3.79
C GLY A 35 -1.99 8.73 -3.76
N CYS A 36 -2.48 8.21 -2.63
CA CYS A 36 -2.53 6.78 -2.34
C CYS A 36 -3.52 5.98 -3.20
N ALA A 37 -4.36 6.65 -3.99
CA ALA A 37 -5.45 6.04 -4.74
C ALA A 37 -6.26 5.08 -3.86
N THR A 38 -6.29 3.79 -4.21
CA THR A 38 -7.04 2.77 -3.45
C THR A 38 -6.22 2.07 -2.36
N GLY A 39 -5.03 2.58 -2.02
CA GLY A 39 -4.25 2.23 -0.84
C GLY A 39 -3.26 1.06 -1.00
N ASN A 40 -2.94 0.64 -2.23
CA ASN A 40 -2.08 -0.54 -2.45
C ASN A 40 -0.70 -0.43 -1.76
N ASP A 41 -0.02 0.70 -1.95
CA ASP A 41 1.32 0.91 -1.41
C ASP A 41 1.25 1.10 0.11
N ALA A 42 0.29 1.90 0.61
CA ALA A 42 0.01 2.00 2.04
C ALA A 42 -0.20 0.64 2.72
N PHE A 43 -0.97 -0.27 2.11
CA PHE A 43 -1.18 -1.62 2.66
C PHE A 43 0.12 -2.42 2.71
N ALA A 44 0.90 -2.41 1.63
CA ALA A 44 2.15 -3.16 1.57
C ALA A 44 3.19 -2.60 2.56
N ILE A 45 3.27 -1.27 2.71
CA ILE A 45 4.18 -0.59 3.64
C ILE A 45 3.77 -0.82 5.10
N SER A 46 2.47 -0.89 5.40
CA SER A 46 1.94 -1.01 6.77
C SER A 46 2.47 -2.20 7.56
N GLY A 47 2.92 -3.26 6.88
CA GLY A 47 3.54 -4.43 7.52
C GLY A 47 4.96 -4.19 8.06
N PHE A 48 5.61 -3.08 7.69
CA PHE A 48 7.01 -2.79 8.02
C PHE A 48 7.19 -1.60 8.95
N VAL A 49 6.12 -0.84 9.24
CA VAL A 49 6.19 0.46 9.94
C VAL A 49 5.14 0.56 11.03
N LYS A 50 5.27 1.55 11.92
CA LYS A 50 4.33 1.77 13.01
C LYS A 50 2.97 2.20 12.49
N HIS A 51 2.96 3.12 11.53
CA HIS A 51 1.74 3.74 11.03
C HIS A 51 1.93 4.33 9.62
N VAL A 52 0.87 4.34 8.83
CA VAL A 52 0.80 5.00 7.52
C VAL A 52 -0.37 5.98 7.50
N ASP A 53 -0.08 7.24 7.21
CA ASP A 53 -1.08 8.21 6.79
C ASP A 53 -1.12 8.23 5.26
N ALA A 54 -2.29 7.98 4.68
CA ALA A 54 -2.46 7.87 3.24
C ALA A 54 -3.48 8.90 2.77
N ILE A 55 -3.11 9.73 1.80
CA ILE A 55 -3.95 10.82 1.33
C ILE A 55 -4.23 10.72 -0.16
N ASP A 56 -5.46 11.02 -0.54
CA ASP A 56 -5.86 11.17 -1.93
C ASP A 56 -6.91 12.29 -2.05
N ILE A 57 -6.84 13.07 -3.11
CA ILE A 57 -7.79 14.17 -3.33
C ILE A 57 -9.21 13.64 -3.63
N SER A 58 -9.34 12.40 -4.12
CA SER A 58 -10.61 11.82 -4.51
C SER A 58 -11.32 11.15 -3.32
N PRO A 59 -12.49 11.64 -2.88
CA PRO A 59 -13.27 10.98 -1.83
C PRO A 59 -13.68 9.55 -2.21
N LYS A 60 -13.90 9.30 -3.51
CA LYS A 60 -14.21 7.97 -4.03
C LYS A 60 -13.05 7.00 -3.82
N MET A 61 -11.80 7.44 -4.00
CA MET A 61 -10.62 6.59 -3.79
C MET A 61 -10.45 6.26 -2.32
N ILE A 62 -10.59 7.25 -1.44
CA ILE A 62 -10.55 7.06 0.02
C ILE A 62 -11.66 6.14 0.52
N SER A 63 -12.87 6.22 -0.05
CA SER A 63 -13.95 5.28 0.26
C SER A 63 -13.56 3.82 -0.07
N ILE A 64 -12.94 3.59 -1.24
CA ILE A 64 -12.48 2.26 -1.64
C ILE A 64 -11.32 1.80 -0.74
N ALA A 65 -10.36 2.68 -0.45
CA ALA A 65 -9.20 2.36 0.38
C ALA A 65 -9.64 1.97 1.81
N ASN A 66 -10.54 2.74 2.44
CA ASN A 66 -11.08 2.41 3.75
C ASN A 66 -11.82 1.06 3.76
N ARG A 67 -12.63 0.77 2.73
CA ARG A 67 -13.29 -0.55 2.62
C ARG A 67 -12.26 -1.68 2.57
N ARG A 68 -11.21 -1.52 1.75
CA ARG A 68 -10.14 -2.51 1.60
C ARG A 68 -9.33 -2.66 2.89
N ALA A 69 -9.09 -1.58 3.64
CA ALA A 69 -8.42 -1.65 4.94
C ALA A 69 -9.18 -2.57 5.91
N VAL A 70 -10.52 -2.43 5.97
CA VAL A 70 -11.40 -3.30 6.77
C VAL A 70 -11.35 -4.74 6.28
N GLU A 71 -11.49 -4.97 4.97
CA GLU A 71 -11.45 -6.31 4.36
C GLU A 71 -10.13 -7.04 4.65
N ASN A 72 -9.00 -6.30 4.65
CA ASN A 72 -7.66 -6.82 4.91
C ASN A 72 -7.25 -6.76 6.39
N LYS A 73 -8.12 -6.28 7.29
CA LYS A 73 -7.86 -6.10 8.73
C LYS A 73 -6.61 -5.25 9.03
N ILE A 74 -6.34 -4.27 8.18
CA ILE A 74 -5.23 -3.33 8.36
C ILE A 74 -5.72 -2.17 9.20
N THR A 75 -5.09 -1.96 10.36
CA THR A 75 -5.52 -0.99 11.38
C THR A 75 -4.55 0.17 11.58
N ASN A 76 -3.33 0.05 11.05
CA ASN A 76 -2.26 1.05 11.13
C ASN A 76 -2.01 1.76 9.78
N ALA A 77 -2.98 1.73 8.87
CA ALA A 77 -3.00 2.57 7.67
C ALA A 77 -4.32 3.34 7.65
N LEU A 78 -4.26 4.66 7.75
CA LEU A 78 -5.43 5.54 7.81
C LEU A 78 -5.52 6.38 6.52
N PHE A 79 -6.73 6.52 6.00
CA PHE A 79 -6.98 7.10 4.68
C PHE A 79 -7.80 8.38 4.78
N TYR A 80 -7.25 9.48 4.26
CA TYR A 80 -7.85 10.80 4.35
C TYR A 80 -8.06 11.42 2.98
N THR A 81 -9.19 12.12 2.83
CA THR A 81 -9.37 13.03 1.70
C THR A 81 -8.87 14.41 2.09
N LEU A 82 -8.19 15.11 1.17
CA LEU A 82 -7.93 16.52 1.36
C LEU A 82 -9.28 17.24 1.22
N ALA A 83 -9.86 17.64 2.36
CA ALA A 83 -11.12 18.35 2.40
C ALA A 83 -11.04 19.59 1.49
N GLN A 84 -11.83 19.57 0.41
CA GLN A 84 -12.13 20.81 -0.31
C GLN A 84 -13.19 21.53 0.50
N HIS A 85 -12.82 22.69 1.04
CA HIS A 85 -13.73 23.65 1.64
C HIS A 85 -14.75 24.16 0.63
#